data_AF-A0A6P7LYW7-F1
#
_entry.id   AF-A0A6P7LYW7-F1
#
_cell.length_a   1.000
_cell.length_b   1.000
_cell.length_c   1.000
_cell.angle_alpha   90.00
_cell.angle_beta   90.00
_cell.angle_gamma   90.00
#
_symmetry.space_group_name_H-M   'P 1'
#
loop_
_entity.id
_entity.type
_entity.pdbx_description
1 polymer ?
#
loop_
_entity_poly.entity_id
_entity_poly.type
_entity_poly.pdbx_seq_one_letter_code
_entity_poly.pdbx_strand_id
1 'polypeptide(L)'
;MLDGGQFVEALGRLGYPGTSSLKASEFDWLFDCAPENLHFLRFFCRSLNRTNVITTEEARAFRDLRQSGKPILDESALDEVLKTLGSSDGGGANILGSTSSSDCMFGTDVDVTIEDLEAELQALRREKELKQQRYNRLQVVTISRADVDLRLTAELESAACKLKKTTASVGAENADTNTMLQNLSDEVRKLASYLPARPEAKEKEEAIQSNPSAPKGYTVLPSQLSLDSYLHQEELNTKTLTTFTKMHFFNGISDIVETSCSGRFQILDLSSCEVGEEEENEYDGKETEKWVVERRRTEMARLQWSHIVTQHQLMNAMAEEKSVKAGLDWLSEKSSHAKSISNSSSLHVRQAVSRKELQAVEAELEALLHGPVLAALRESAKLLNVPIVRGDLALQLARQDYYTSRQDQVRDYLLRQKASFDLVLLAQEVELKKWRTCLKHLEEVNSRMVMEGNAMTSRIESLAHPDLAINPRPNPIISSKDAAFSRLLQILDHDSDHGRSEPFRTYEALDQAASDLAGNLQMTRDALGGSRREQHYTAARLYGDCEALHRSMYTELQQLVLGPQQQSLMS
;
A
#
# COMPACT_ATOMS: atom_id res chain seq x y z
N MET A 1 14.53 54.69 40.90
CA MET A 1 15.19 54.44 39.60
C MET A 1 16.29 55.47 39.45
N LEU A 2 17.42 55.13 38.82
CA LEU A 2 18.42 56.13 38.44
C LEU A 2 17.91 56.82 37.17
N ASP A 3 18.05 58.12 37.10
CA ASP A 3 17.60 58.98 36.00
C ASP A 3 18.74 59.93 35.59
N GLY A 4 18.56 60.60 34.45
CA GLY A 4 19.49 61.63 33.96
C GLY A 4 19.68 62.77 34.96
N GLY A 5 18.71 63.01 35.83
CA GLY A 5 18.81 63.97 36.94
C GLY A 5 19.89 63.60 37.95
N GLN A 6 19.90 62.36 38.46
CA GLN A 6 20.93 61.87 39.37
C GLN A 6 22.32 61.85 38.74
N PHE A 7 22.40 61.66 37.42
CA PHE A 7 23.66 61.72 36.68
C PHE A 7 24.25 63.14 36.62
N VAL A 8 23.43 64.14 36.28
CA VAL A 8 23.86 65.54 36.26
C VAL A 8 24.20 66.03 37.67
N GLU A 9 23.47 65.57 38.69
CA GLU A 9 23.81 65.85 40.09
C GLU A 9 25.17 65.24 40.48
N ALA A 10 25.45 64.00 40.09
CA ALA A 10 26.74 63.36 40.32
C ALA A 10 27.90 64.11 39.62
N LEU A 11 27.70 64.57 38.37
CA LEU A 11 28.67 65.42 37.67
C LEU A 11 28.90 66.76 38.39
N GLY A 12 27.85 67.35 38.96
CA GLY A 12 27.94 68.55 39.80
C GLY A 12 28.75 68.30 41.08
N ARG A 13 28.52 67.16 41.74
CA ARG A 13 29.31 66.73 42.90
C ARG A 13 30.78 66.58 42.53
N LEU A 14 31.10 66.06 41.34
CA LEU A 14 32.48 65.86 40.85
C LEU A 14 33.16 67.16 40.38
N GLY A 15 32.45 68.28 40.27
CA GLY A 15 33.02 69.59 39.95
C GLY A 15 33.26 69.85 38.45
N TYR A 16 32.47 69.24 37.56
CA TYR A 16 32.58 69.45 36.12
C TYR A 16 32.23 70.90 35.71
N PRO A 17 33.06 71.61 34.91
CA PRO A 17 32.97 73.06 34.70
C PRO A 17 31.78 73.56 33.85
N GLY A 18 30.80 72.70 33.52
CA GLY A 18 29.62 73.04 32.71
C GLY A 18 28.30 72.44 33.20
N THR A 19 28.24 71.95 34.44
CA THR A 19 27.05 71.22 34.96
C THR A 19 25.79 72.05 35.04
N SER A 20 25.91 73.37 35.18
CA SER A 20 24.76 74.30 35.23
C SER A 20 24.08 74.50 33.88
N SER A 21 24.71 74.14 32.75
CA SER A 21 24.10 74.24 31.42
C SER A 21 23.54 72.92 30.89
N LEU A 22 23.74 71.81 31.61
CA LEU A 22 23.31 70.47 31.19
C LEU A 22 21.87 70.21 31.64
N LYS A 23 21.01 69.75 30.73
CA LYS A 23 19.63 69.38 31.05
C LYS A 23 19.55 67.90 31.42
N ALA A 24 18.93 67.60 32.56
CA ALA A 24 18.74 66.22 33.04
C ALA A 24 18.06 65.30 32.00
N SER A 25 17.09 65.82 31.25
CA SER A 25 16.32 65.08 30.25
C SER A 25 17.15 64.62 29.03
N GLU A 26 18.29 65.24 28.76
CA GLU A 26 19.17 64.85 27.66
C GLU A 26 20.01 63.61 27.99
N PHE A 27 19.99 63.15 29.25
CA PHE A 27 20.76 62.01 29.73
C PHE A 27 19.89 60.82 30.17
N ASP A 28 18.56 60.92 30.08
CA ASP A 28 17.65 59.83 30.44
C ASP A 28 17.86 58.59 29.55
N TRP A 29 18.18 58.78 28.26
CA TRP A 29 18.48 57.68 27.33
C TRP A 29 19.65 56.80 27.78
N LEU A 30 20.59 57.34 28.57
CA LEU A 30 21.75 56.60 29.06
C LEU A 30 21.34 55.46 30.02
N PHE A 31 20.20 55.62 30.69
CA PHE A 31 19.64 54.64 31.61
C PHE A 31 18.67 53.66 30.92
N ASP A 32 18.19 54.00 29.72
CA ASP A 32 17.24 53.21 28.95
C ASP A 32 17.90 52.25 27.94
N CYS A 33 19.09 52.58 27.40
CA CYS A 33 19.65 51.89 26.23
C CYS A 33 20.51 50.63 26.51
N ALA A 34 20.88 50.28 27.74
CA ALA A 34 21.59 49.01 28.02
C ALA A 34 21.60 48.62 29.52
N PRO A 35 21.17 47.40 29.91
CA PRO A 35 21.21 46.96 31.30
C PRO A 35 22.63 46.70 31.83
N GLU A 36 23.60 46.44 30.95
CA GLU A 36 25.00 46.14 31.32
C GLU A 36 25.71 47.37 31.92
N ASN A 37 25.38 48.57 31.45
CA ASN A 37 25.96 49.82 31.94
C ASN A 37 25.29 50.34 33.21
N LEU A 38 24.12 49.81 33.60
CA LEU A 38 23.41 50.26 34.80
C LEU A 38 24.21 50.05 36.08
N HIS A 39 25.03 48.98 36.17
CA HIS A 39 25.89 48.76 37.32
C HIS A 39 27.00 49.81 37.41
N PHE A 40 27.63 50.13 36.28
CA PHE A 40 28.63 51.20 36.20
C PHE A 40 28.02 52.57 36.52
N LEU A 41 26.87 52.91 35.92
CA LEU A 41 26.18 54.18 36.16
C LEU A 41 25.69 54.30 37.60
N ARG A 42 25.23 53.20 38.21
CA ARG A 42 24.87 53.16 39.63
C ARG A 42 26.08 53.38 40.54
N PHE A 43 27.24 52.80 40.20
CA PHE A 43 28.49 53.05 40.90
C PHE A 43 28.92 54.52 40.75
N PHE A 44 28.91 55.04 39.51
CA PHE A 44 29.27 56.42 39.18
C PHE A 44 28.43 57.43 39.96
N CYS A 45 27.10 57.30 39.93
CA CYS A 45 26.19 58.25 40.58
C CYS A 45 26.17 58.17 42.11
N ARG A 46 26.58 57.03 42.72
CA ARG A 46 26.49 56.83 44.19
C ARG A 46 27.83 56.83 44.92
N SER A 47 28.92 56.49 44.25
CA SER A 47 30.19 56.17 44.90
C SER A 47 31.30 57.17 44.58
N LEU A 48 31.17 57.95 43.51
CA LEU A 48 32.17 58.96 43.14
C LEU A 48 31.87 60.31 43.80
N ASN A 49 32.87 60.87 44.48
CA ASN A 49 32.82 62.17 45.16
C ASN A 49 34.04 63.02 44.76
N ARG A 50 34.08 64.30 45.19
CA ARG A 50 35.20 65.24 44.90
C ARG A 50 36.59 64.69 45.25
N THR A 51 36.69 63.81 46.24
CA THR A 51 37.94 63.16 46.66
C THR A 51 38.52 62.20 45.62
N ASN A 52 37.71 61.78 44.63
CA ASN A 52 38.12 60.83 43.59
C ASN A 52 38.53 61.55 42.29
N VAL A 53 38.45 62.88 42.25
CA VAL A 53 38.80 63.70 41.10
C VAL A 53 40.11 64.41 41.39
N ILE A 54 41.13 64.13 40.57
CA ILE A 54 42.45 64.76 40.68
C ILE A 54 42.29 66.26 40.43
N THR A 55 42.65 67.07 41.42
CA THR A 55 42.59 68.52 41.28
C THR A 55 43.64 69.03 40.30
N THR A 56 43.40 70.20 39.68
CA THR A 56 44.37 70.77 38.72
C THR A 56 45.71 71.14 39.36
N GLU A 57 45.74 71.29 40.68
CA GLU A 57 46.93 71.52 41.50
C GLU A 57 47.69 70.22 41.75
N GLU A 58 47.01 69.12 42.11
CA GLU A 58 47.63 67.79 42.23
C GLU A 58 48.15 67.29 40.88
N ALA A 59 47.44 67.56 39.78
CA ALA A 59 47.92 67.24 38.43
C ALA A 59 49.13 68.09 38.01
N ARG A 60 49.27 69.32 38.53
CA ARG A 60 50.48 70.13 38.37
C ARG A 60 51.62 69.59 39.23
N ALA A 61 51.38 69.34 40.51
CA ALA A 61 52.35 68.75 41.43
C ALA A 61 52.87 67.38 40.94
N PHE A 62 52.01 66.53 40.36
CA PHE A 62 52.41 65.26 39.76
C PHE A 62 53.24 65.45 38.49
N ARG A 63 52.92 66.44 37.64
CA ARG A 63 53.74 66.79 36.48
C ARG A 63 55.11 67.33 36.89
N ASP A 64 55.16 68.16 37.92
CA ASP A 64 56.41 68.70 38.48
C ASP A 64 57.23 67.58 39.13
N LEU A 65 56.59 66.62 39.81
CA LEU A 65 57.22 65.40 40.34
C LEU A 65 57.80 64.53 39.22
N ARG A 66 57.07 64.34 38.12
CA ARG A 66 57.57 63.66 36.91
C ARG A 66 58.76 64.38 36.29
N GLN A 67 58.72 65.72 36.22
CA GLN A 67 59.83 66.53 35.72
C GLN A 67 61.04 66.53 36.67
N SER A 68 60.83 66.28 37.96
CA SER A 68 61.90 66.22 38.97
C SER A 68 62.77 64.95 38.92
N GLY A 69 62.41 63.96 38.09
CA GLY A 69 63.22 62.76 37.83
C GLY A 69 63.36 61.79 39.02
N LYS A 70 62.61 61.98 40.12
CA LYS A 70 62.58 61.04 41.24
C LYS A 70 61.76 59.80 40.88
N PRO A 71 62.17 58.58 41.30
CA PRO A 71 61.40 57.36 41.01
C PRO A 71 60.03 57.46 41.68
N ILE A 72 58.98 57.43 40.85
CA ILE A 72 57.59 57.36 41.30
C ILE A 72 57.32 55.88 41.59
N LEU A 73 56.83 55.56 42.79
CA LEU A 73 56.45 54.20 43.15
C LEU A 73 55.30 53.75 42.24
N ASP A 74 55.64 52.90 41.27
CA ASP A 74 54.68 52.27 40.37
C ASP A 74 54.11 50.99 41.03
N GLU A 75 52.98 50.49 40.53
CA GLU A 75 52.29 49.32 41.09
C GLU A 75 53.24 48.10 41.17
N SER A 76 54.11 47.92 40.18
CA SER A 76 55.15 46.88 40.16
C SER A 76 56.26 47.10 41.22
N ALA A 77 56.65 48.34 41.49
CA ALA A 77 57.65 48.66 42.51
C ALA A 77 57.08 48.52 43.93
N LEU A 78 55.80 48.86 44.13
CA LEU A 78 55.10 48.63 45.39
C LEU A 78 54.89 47.13 45.63
N ASP A 79 54.60 46.35 44.59
CA ASP A 79 54.45 44.90 44.66
C ASP A 79 55.80 44.19 44.96
N GLU A 80 56.94 44.74 44.53
CA GLU A 80 58.28 44.30 44.97
C GLU A 80 58.58 44.67 46.43
N VAL A 81 58.20 45.86 46.90
CA VAL A 81 58.33 46.23 48.31
C VAL A 81 57.42 45.35 49.19
N LEU A 82 56.21 45.01 48.74
CA LEU A 82 55.32 44.10 49.46
C LEU A 82 55.79 42.64 49.42
N LYS A 83 56.45 42.20 48.32
CA LYS A 83 57.11 40.88 48.25
C LYS A 83 58.33 40.77 49.15
N THR A 84 59.06 41.87 49.38
CA THR A 84 60.19 41.89 50.33
C THR A 84 59.76 41.94 51.80
N LEU A 85 58.54 42.39 52.09
CA LEU A 85 57.93 42.37 53.44
C LEU A 85 57.07 41.12 53.73
N GLY A 86 56.80 40.30 52.71
CA GLY A 86 55.84 39.19 52.74
C GLY A 86 56.43 37.78 52.70
N SER A 87 57.70 37.56 53.06
CA SER A 87 58.27 36.22 53.19
C SER A 87 58.76 35.97 54.62
N SER A 88 57.82 35.66 55.50
CA SER A 88 58.07 34.86 56.69
C SER A 88 56.90 33.90 56.85
N ASP A 89 57.02 32.79 56.14
CA ASP A 89 56.15 31.64 56.31
C ASP A 89 56.25 31.15 57.77
N GLY A 90 55.09 30.98 58.39
CA GLY A 90 54.98 30.64 59.80
C GLY A 90 55.21 29.16 60.02
N GLY A 91 56.29 28.82 60.71
CA GLY A 91 56.45 27.48 61.27
C GLY A 91 57.85 27.22 61.83
N GLY A 92 57.99 27.22 63.15
CA GLY A 92 59.13 26.58 63.80
C GLY A 92 59.67 27.33 65.02
N ALA A 93 59.43 26.75 66.19
CA ALA A 93 59.89 27.23 67.49
C ALA A 93 61.42 27.11 67.68
N ASN A 94 61.91 27.94 68.60
CA ASN A 94 63.21 27.89 69.28
C ASN A 94 64.47 28.10 68.43
N ILE A 95 65.15 29.23 68.67
CA ILE A 95 66.51 29.28 69.24
C ILE A 95 66.73 30.71 69.78
N LEU A 96 66.93 30.80 71.09
CA LEU A 96 67.54 31.94 71.77
C LEU A 96 69.01 32.05 71.38
N GLY A 97 69.44 33.26 71.04
CA GLY A 97 70.85 33.68 70.95
C GLY A 97 70.89 35.11 70.40
N SER A 98 70.74 36.13 71.25
CA SER A 98 71.83 36.85 71.93
C SER A 98 72.90 37.43 70.99
N THR A 99 73.21 38.72 71.23
CA THR A 99 74.28 39.60 70.68
C THR A 99 73.93 40.33 69.38
N SER A 100 74.05 41.66 69.22
CA SER A 100 74.46 42.81 70.07
C SER A 100 73.95 44.09 69.37
N SER A 101 73.15 44.95 70.00
CA SER A 101 73.55 46.24 70.61
C SER A 101 74.88 46.86 70.13
N SER A 102 74.78 47.89 69.28
CA SER A 102 75.65 49.09 69.06
C SER A 102 75.28 49.64 67.66
N ASP A 103 74.95 50.89 67.39
CA ASP A 103 75.16 52.15 68.10
C ASP A 103 73.99 53.10 67.87
N CYS A 104 73.64 53.81 68.93
CA CYS A 104 72.84 55.02 68.90
C CYS A 104 73.72 56.22 68.49
N MET A 105 73.31 56.97 67.48
CA MET A 105 73.61 58.40 67.38
C MET A 105 72.30 59.15 67.08
N PHE A 106 71.83 59.90 68.09
CA PHE A 106 70.99 61.11 68.06
C PHE A 106 69.85 61.20 67.02
N GLY A 107 68.59 61.46 67.33
CA GLY A 107 67.84 61.95 68.51
C GLY A 107 66.41 62.15 67.97
N THR A 108 65.34 61.82 68.67
CA THR A 108 64.79 62.49 69.86
C THR A 108 63.81 61.53 70.52
N ASP A 109 63.92 61.40 71.84
CA ASP A 109 62.86 60.91 72.71
C ASP A 109 61.54 61.63 72.38
N VAL A 110 60.56 60.90 71.86
CA VAL A 110 59.18 61.13 72.29
C VAL A 110 58.97 60.09 73.35
N ASP A 111 58.97 60.56 74.59
CA ASP A 111 58.52 59.83 75.77
C ASP A 111 57.08 59.36 75.48
N VAL A 112 56.94 58.15 74.93
CA VAL A 112 55.64 57.51 74.74
C VAL A 112 55.17 57.17 76.15
N THR A 113 54.33 58.04 76.69
CA THR A 113 53.78 57.85 78.02
C THR A 113 52.93 56.58 78.02
N ILE A 114 52.91 55.85 79.14
CA ILE A 114 52.09 54.63 79.28
C ILE A 114 50.61 54.90 78.94
N GLU A 115 50.16 56.14 79.14
CA GLU A 115 48.82 56.64 78.82
C GLU A 115 48.53 56.64 77.31
N ASP A 116 49.50 56.96 76.45
CA ASP A 116 49.34 56.95 74.98
C ASP A 116 49.19 55.51 74.45
N LEU A 117 49.95 54.56 75.01
CA LEU A 117 49.85 53.13 74.69
C LEU A 117 48.53 52.53 75.19
N GLU A 118 48.03 52.95 76.34
CA GLU A 118 46.71 52.56 76.83
C GLU A 118 45.58 53.11 75.95
N ALA A 119 45.70 54.36 75.49
CA ALA A 119 44.76 54.96 74.54
C ALA A 119 44.76 54.22 73.19
N GLU A 120 45.93 53.85 72.68
CA GLU A 120 46.09 53.07 71.45
C GLU A 120 45.51 51.65 71.60
N LEU A 121 45.77 50.97 72.73
CA LEU A 121 45.14 49.68 73.03
C LEU A 121 43.62 49.76 73.10
N GLN A 122 43.08 50.82 73.68
CA GLN A 122 41.63 51.05 73.67
C GLN A 122 41.09 51.33 72.26
N ALA A 123 41.82 52.08 71.43
CA ALA A 123 41.45 52.33 70.03
C ALA A 123 41.44 51.03 69.21
N LEU A 124 42.47 50.19 69.35
CA LEU A 124 42.56 48.89 68.69
C LEU A 124 41.47 47.92 69.15
N ARG A 125 41.10 47.94 70.45
CA ARG A 125 39.96 47.16 70.95
C ARG A 125 38.64 47.59 70.31
N ARG A 126 38.39 48.89 70.19
CA ARG A 126 37.21 49.43 69.49
C ARG A 126 37.22 49.04 68.00
N GLU A 127 38.38 49.08 67.34
CA GLU A 127 38.51 48.68 65.94
C GLU A 127 38.24 47.18 65.74
N LYS A 128 38.75 46.33 66.65
CA LYS A 128 38.47 44.89 66.65
C LYS A 128 36.97 44.61 66.80
N GLU A 129 36.30 45.28 67.73
CA GLU A 129 34.85 45.14 67.91
C GLU A 129 34.07 45.57 66.67
N LEU A 130 34.44 46.68 66.03
CA LEU A 130 33.83 47.12 64.77
C LEU A 130 34.06 46.12 63.63
N LYS A 131 35.26 45.55 63.51
CA LYS A 131 35.55 44.51 62.52
C LYS A 131 34.73 43.25 62.79
N GLN A 132 34.59 42.84 64.05
CA GLN A 132 33.75 41.70 64.42
C GLN A 132 32.28 41.94 64.09
N GLN A 133 31.75 43.15 64.37
CA GLN A 133 30.38 43.51 64.01
C GLN A 133 30.16 43.50 62.49
N ARG A 134 31.11 44.02 61.71
CA ARG A 134 31.06 43.97 60.23
C ARG A 134 31.11 42.53 59.72
N TYR A 135 31.98 41.70 60.28
CA TYR A 135 32.08 40.29 59.95
C TYR A 135 30.77 39.55 60.23
N ASN A 136 30.21 39.71 61.44
CA ASN A 136 28.93 39.08 61.81
C ASN A 136 27.80 39.54 60.89
N ARG A 137 27.75 40.82 60.51
CA ARG A 137 26.77 41.34 59.56
C ARG A 137 26.93 40.73 58.17
N LEU A 138 28.16 40.59 57.68
CA LEU A 138 28.45 39.93 56.40
C LEU A 138 28.07 38.45 56.46
N GLN A 139 28.36 37.75 57.56
CA GLN A 139 28.00 36.35 57.75
C GLN A 139 26.49 36.14 57.68
N VAL A 140 25.69 37.01 58.33
CA VAL A 140 24.22 36.95 58.24
C VAL A 140 23.74 37.16 56.80
N VAL A 141 24.34 38.09 56.05
CA VAL A 141 24.00 38.31 54.63
C VAL A 141 24.35 37.07 53.80
N THR A 142 25.52 36.47 54.01
CA THR A 142 25.94 35.25 53.31
C THR A 142 25.00 34.08 53.60
N ILE A 143 24.60 33.88 54.85
CA ILE A 143 23.64 32.84 55.23
C ILE A 143 22.27 33.10 54.59
N SER A 144 21.78 34.35 54.61
CA SER A 144 20.49 34.70 54.00
C SER A 144 20.47 34.48 52.49
N ARG A 145 21.59 34.77 51.80
CA ARG A 145 21.74 34.50 50.37
C ARG A 145 21.76 33.01 50.09
N ALA A 146 22.48 32.23 50.89
CA ALA A 146 22.51 30.77 50.74
C ALA A 146 21.13 30.11 50.93
N ASP A 147 20.31 30.59 51.88
CA ASP A 147 18.93 30.11 52.06
C ASP A 147 18.06 30.44 50.83
N VAL A 148 18.17 31.65 50.28
CA VAL A 148 17.45 32.03 49.05
C VAL A 148 17.89 31.17 47.86
N ASP A 149 19.20 30.95 47.69
CA ASP A 149 19.74 30.12 46.61
C ASP A 149 19.22 28.67 46.75
N LEU A 150 19.21 28.11 47.97
CA LEU A 150 18.65 26.77 48.22
C LEU A 150 17.15 26.69 47.87
N ARG A 151 16.35 27.67 48.25
CA ARG A 151 14.92 27.69 47.91
C ARG A 151 14.68 27.78 46.41
N LEU A 152 15.45 28.64 45.71
CA LEU A 152 15.37 28.75 44.25
C LEU A 152 15.76 27.44 43.57
N THR A 153 16.81 26.75 44.06
CA THR A 153 17.18 25.44 43.52
C THR A 153 16.09 24.39 43.74
N ALA A 154 15.46 24.35 44.91
CA ALA A 154 14.36 23.43 45.19
C ALA A 154 13.12 23.72 44.32
N GLU A 155 12.79 25.00 44.11
CA GLU A 155 11.71 25.40 43.20
C GLU A 155 12.02 24.98 41.75
N LEU A 156 13.24 25.22 41.27
CA LEU A 156 13.70 24.80 39.95
C LEU A 156 13.59 23.28 39.78
N GLU A 157 14.11 22.49 40.74
CA GLU A 157 14.01 21.04 40.72
C GLU A 157 12.55 20.56 40.73
N SER A 158 11.68 21.21 41.52
CA SER A 158 10.25 20.88 41.56
C SER A 158 9.56 21.19 40.22
N ALA A 159 9.90 22.30 39.57
CA ALA A 159 9.39 22.69 38.26
C ALA A 159 9.92 21.76 37.16
N ALA A 160 11.20 21.41 37.21
CA ALA A 160 11.82 20.43 36.30
C ALA A 160 11.16 19.04 36.45
N CYS A 161 10.86 18.62 37.68
CA CYS A 161 10.15 17.37 37.94
C CYS A 161 8.71 17.41 37.37
N LYS A 162 7.98 18.51 37.56
CA LYS A 162 6.64 18.71 36.98
C LYS A 162 6.69 18.68 35.45
N LEU A 163 7.63 19.41 34.84
CA LEU A 163 7.83 19.41 33.40
C LEU A 163 8.15 18.02 32.86
N LYS A 164 9.02 17.26 33.53
CA LYS A 164 9.33 15.87 33.14
C LYS A 164 8.11 14.95 33.21
N LYS A 165 7.23 15.15 34.20
CA LYS A 165 5.97 14.39 34.30
C LYS A 165 4.99 14.75 33.20
N THR A 166 4.83 16.04 32.88
CA THR A 166 3.92 16.47 31.80
C THR A 166 4.43 16.04 30.44
N THR A 167 5.75 16.13 30.17
CA THR A 167 6.32 15.65 28.91
C THR A 167 6.19 14.13 28.76
N ALA A 168 6.35 13.36 29.84
CA ALA A 168 6.08 11.92 29.82
C ALA A 168 4.60 11.61 29.55
N SER A 169 3.67 12.35 30.16
CA SER A 169 2.22 12.20 29.92
C SER A 169 1.84 12.49 28.47
N VAL A 170 2.33 13.60 27.91
CA VAL A 170 2.09 13.96 26.50
C VAL A 170 2.75 12.95 25.56
N GLY A 171 3.92 12.42 25.91
CA GLY A 171 4.58 11.35 25.16
C GLY A 171 3.77 10.06 25.13
N ALA A 172 3.15 9.67 26.25
CA ALA A 172 2.27 8.51 26.34
C ALA A 172 1.00 8.70 25.49
N GLU A 173 0.31 9.85 25.61
CA GLU A 173 -0.85 10.17 24.78
C GLU A 173 -0.52 10.15 23.29
N ASN A 174 0.65 10.69 22.90
CA ASN A 174 1.09 10.67 21.51
C ASN A 174 1.42 9.25 21.01
N ALA A 175 1.94 8.38 21.86
CA ALA A 175 2.11 6.96 21.52
C ALA A 175 0.74 6.30 21.31
N ASP A 176 -0.22 6.55 22.19
CA ASP A 176 -1.58 6.01 22.10
C ASP A 176 -2.28 6.48 20.81
N THR A 177 -2.24 7.78 20.48
CA THR A 177 -2.83 8.28 19.22
C THR A 177 -2.16 7.68 17.99
N ASN A 178 -0.83 7.52 17.99
CA ASN A 178 -0.12 6.84 16.90
C ASN A 178 -0.55 5.37 16.74
N THR A 179 -0.79 4.65 17.85
CA THR A 179 -1.32 3.28 17.76
C THR A 179 -2.75 3.25 17.18
N MET A 180 -3.61 4.20 17.58
CA MET A 180 -4.96 4.29 17.03
C MET A 180 -4.95 4.64 15.54
N LEU A 181 -4.07 5.55 15.09
CA LEU A 181 -3.89 5.87 13.68
C LEU A 181 -3.38 4.68 12.88
N GLN A 182 -2.46 3.88 13.43
CA GLN A 182 -1.99 2.66 12.80
C GLN A 182 -3.12 1.64 12.65
N ASN A 183 -3.92 1.43 13.71
CA ASN A 183 -5.10 0.56 13.66
C ASN A 183 -6.11 1.03 12.62
N LEU A 184 -6.35 2.35 12.52
CA LEU A 184 -7.21 2.93 11.50
C LEU A 184 -6.65 2.70 10.09
N SER A 185 -5.34 2.89 9.90
CA SER A 185 -4.66 2.60 8.62
C SER A 185 -4.82 1.13 8.22
N ASP A 186 -4.73 0.21 9.18
CA ASP A 186 -4.89 -1.21 8.95
C ASP A 186 -6.35 -1.58 8.62
N GLU A 187 -7.35 -0.97 9.28
CA GLU A 187 -8.76 -1.13 8.93
C GLU A 187 -9.08 -0.55 7.54
N VAL A 188 -8.52 0.61 7.18
CA VAL A 188 -8.64 1.19 5.83
C VAL A 188 -7.98 0.28 4.79
N ARG A 189 -6.84 -0.34 5.13
CA ARG A 189 -6.16 -1.32 4.25
C ARG A 189 -6.99 -2.59 4.07
N LYS A 190 -7.63 -3.09 5.13
CA LYS A 190 -8.61 -4.19 5.04
C LYS A 190 -9.79 -3.79 4.16
N LEU A 191 -10.32 -2.58 4.33
CA LEU A 191 -11.40 -2.06 3.49
C LEU A 191 -11.00 -2.00 2.01
N ALA A 192 -9.80 -1.48 1.73
CA ALA A 192 -9.25 -1.42 0.38
C ALA A 192 -9.08 -2.80 -0.26
N SER A 193 -8.80 -3.85 0.53
CA SER A 193 -8.69 -5.22 0.02
C SER A 193 -10.03 -5.83 -0.44
N TYR A 194 -11.17 -5.31 0.03
CA TYR A 194 -12.49 -5.74 -0.43
C TYR A 194 -12.90 -5.09 -1.75
N LEU A 195 -12.24 -3.99 -2.15
CA LEU A 195 -12.45 -3.35 -3.44
C LEU A 195 -11.44 -3.89 -4.46
N PRO A 196 -11.88 -4.40 -5.62
CA PRO A 196 -10.97 -4.74 -6.70
C PRO A 196 -10.30 -3.46 -7.20
N ALA A 197 -8.97 -3.41 -7.17
CA ALA A 197 -8.23 -2.34 -7.82
C ALA A 197 -8.59 -2.34 -9.32
N ARG A 198 -9.20 -1.26 -9.78
CA ARG A 198 -9.52 -1.04 -11.19
C ARG A 198 -8.21 -1.07 -11.98
N PRO A 199 -8.09 -1.85 -13.07
CA PRO A 199 -6.98 -1.69 -13.99
C PRO A 199 -7.20 -0.35 -14.68
N GLU A 200 -6.50 0.69 -14.23
CA GLU A 200 -6.24 1.83 -15.09
C GLU A 200 -5.41 1.30 -16.26
N ALA A 201 -5.96 1.46 -17.45
CA ALA A 201 -5.33 1.09 -18.70
C ALA A 201 -4.03 1.90 -18.88
N LYS A 202 -2.89 1.28 -18.63
CA LYS A 202 -1.65 1.57 -19.36
C LYS A 202 -0.97 0.28 -19.76
N GLU A 203 -0.62 0.27 -21.02
CA GLU A 203 -0.25 -0.85 -21.87
C GLU A 203 1.20 -1.30 -21.65
N LYS A 204 1.39 -2.61 -21.90
CA LYS A 204 2.52 -3.28 -22.58
C LYS A 204 3.93 -3.21 -21.96
N GLU A 205 4.59 -4.37 -22.13
CA GLU A 205 5.96 -4.76 -21.73
C GLU A 205 6.05 -5.09 -20.23
N GLU A 206 6.33 -6.31 -19.79
CA GLU A 206 7.25 -7.31 -20.32
C GLU A 206 6.73 -8.74 -20.11
N ALA A 207 6.90 -9.55 -21.15
CA ALA A 207 6.76 -10.99 -21.07
C ALA A 207 8.01 -11.57 -20.40
N ILE A 208 7.91 -11.99 -19.14
CA ILE A 208 8.84 -12.98 -18.57
C ILE A 208 8.04 -14.08 -17.87
N GLN A 209 8.25 -15.28 -18.40
CA GLN A 209 7.69 -16.55 -18.01
C GLN A 209 7.88 -16.81 -16.51
N SER A 210 6.79 -17.05 -15.79
CA SER A 210 6.81 -17.84 -14.55
C SER A 210 5.49 -18.60 -14.36
N ASN A 211 5.58 -19.92 -14.48
CA ASN A 211 4.77 -21.04 -13.97
C ASN A 211 3.24 -20.88 -13.74
N PRO A 212 2.41 -21.81 -14.25
CA PRO A 212 0.97 -21.81 -14.05
C PRO A 212 0.60 -22.58 -12.76
N SER A 213 0.74 -21.97 -11.59
CA SER A 213 0.14 -22.55 -10.37
C SER A 213 -0.23 -21.50 -9.33
N ALA A 214 -1.20 -20.65 -9.67
CA ALA A 214 -2.15 -20.03 -8.75
C ALA A 214 -3.11 -19.20 -9.60
N PRO A 215 -4.44 -19.34 -9.48
CA PRO A 215 -5.31 -18.32 -10.00
C PRO A 215 -5.07 -17.08 -9.14
N LYS A 216 -4.29 -16.11 -9.66
CA LYS A 216 -4.39 -14.71 -9.23
C LYS A 216 -5.77 -14.22 -9.67
N GLY A 217 -6.79 -14.72 -9.00
CA GLY A 217 -8.17 -14.34 -9.21
C GLY A 217 -8.34 -12.94 -8.68
N TYR A 218 -8.18 -11.95 -9.56
CA TYR A 218 -8.81 -10.67 -9.33
C TYR A 218 -10.28 -10.95 -9.08
N THR A 219 -10.76 -10.66 -7.87
CA THR A 219 -12.14 -10.86 -7.47
C THR A 219 -13.00 -9.79 -8.13
N VAL A 220 -13.14 -9.83 -9.46
CA VAL A 220 -13.99 -8.90 -10.20
C VAL A 220 -15.42 -9.11 -9.70
N LEU A 221 -16.04 -8.03 -9.26
CA LEU A 221 -17.40 -8.07 -8.75
C LEU A 221 -18.36 -8.45 -9.89
N PRO A 222 -19.39 -9.27 -9.63
CA PRO A 222 -20.46 -9.55 -10.59
C PRO A 222 -21.04 -8.28 -11.22
N SER A 223 -21.20 -7.20 -10.44
CA SER A 223 -21.66 -5.89 -10.93
C SER A 223 -20.73 -5.19 -11.93
N GLN A 224 -19.45 -5.57 -11.99
CA GLN A 224 -18.45 -4.98 -12.89
C GLN A 224 -18.24 -5.80 -14.17
N LEU A 225 -18.78 -7.02 -14.22
CA LEU A 225 -18.72 -7.88 -15.40
C LEU A 225 -19.87 -7.53 -16.34
N SER A 226 -19.60 -7.46 -17.64
CA SER A 226 -20.66 -7.40 -18.65
C SER A 226 -21.35 -8.76 -18.74
N LEU A 227 -22.63 -8.85 -18.35
CA LEU A 227 -23.43 -10.07 -18.49
C LEU A 227 -23.98 -10.29 -19.91
N ASP A 228 -23.76 -9.35 -20.84
CA ASP A 228 -24.38 -9.38 -22.17
C ASP A 228 -24.05 -10.64 -22.97
N SER A 229 -22.80 -11.10 -22.93
CA SER A 229 -22.38 -12.33 -23.62
C SER A 229 -23.05 -13.58 -23.04
N TYR A 230 -23.21 -13.61 -21.71
CA TYR A 230 -23.88 -14.69 -21.00
C TYR A 230 -25.39 -14.70 -21.31
N LEU A 231 -26.05 -13.53 -21.26
CA LEU A 231 -27.47 -13.41 -21.58
C LEU A 231 -27.76 -13.76 -23.04
N HIS A 232 -26.88 -13.36 -23.96
CA HIS A 232 -27.00 -13.74 -25.37
C HIS A 232 -26.90 -15.26 -25.58
N GLN A 233 -25.97 -15.92 -24.88
CA GLN A 233 -25.85 -17.37 -24.91
C GLN A 233 -27.11 -18.06 -24.36
N GLU A 234 -27.69 -17.53 -23.28
CA GLU A 234 -28.90 -18.08 -22.67
C GLU A 234 -30.15 -17.85 -23.54
N GLU A 235 -30.22 -16.73 -24.25
CA GLU A 235 -31.24 -16.49 -25.28
C GLU A 235 -31.11 -17.49 -26.44
N LEU A 236 -29.89 -17.76 -26.90
CA LEU A 236 -29.63 -18.74 -27.95
C LEU A 236 -29.98 -20.17 -27.51
N ASN A 237 -29.67 -20.53 -26.27
CA ASN A 237 -30.09 -21.80 -25.66
C ASN A 237 -31.62 -21.92 -25.65
N THR A 238 -32.33 -20.86 -25.26
CA THR A 238 -33.80 -20.81 -25.23
C THR A 238 -34.41 -20.97 -26.63
N LYS A 239 -33.85 -20.28 -27.63
CA LYS A 239 -34.27 -20.42 -29.04
C LYS A 239 -34.07 -21.85 -29.52
N THR A 240 -32.91 -22.45 -29.23
CA THR A 240 -32.58 -23.83 -29.60
C THR A 240 -33.49 -24.85 -28.92
N LEU A 241 -33.82 -24.64 -27.64
CA LEU A 241 -34.77 -25.49 -26.91
C LEU A 241 -36.19 -25.36 -27.48
N THR A 242 -36.59 -24.16 -27.90
CA THR A 242 -37.90 -23.90 -28.51
C THR A 242 -38.00 -24.60 -29.87
N THR A 243 -36.97 -24.52 -30.72
CA THR A 243 -36.96 -25.24 -32.01
C THR A 243 -36.94 -26.75 -31.80
N PHE A 244 -36.14 -27.25 -30.86
CA PHE A 244 -36.13 -28.67 -30.49
C PHE A 244 -37.52 -29.16 -30.03
N THR A 245 -38.19 -28.38 -29.18
CA THR A 245 -39.53 -28.72 -28.68
C THR A 245 -40.56 -28.70 -29.79
N LYS A 246 -40.53 -27.69 -30.67
CA LYS A 246 -41.37 -27.61 -31.88
C LYS A 246 -41.20 -28.84 -32.78
N MET A 247 -39.96 -29.20 -33.09
CA MET A 247 -39.66 -30.34 -33.94
C MET A 247 -40.16 -31.66 -33.35
N HIS A 248 -39.96 -31.92 -32.05
CA HIS A 248 -40.23 -33.24 -31.49
C HIS A 248 -41.65 -33.44 -30.91
N PHE A 249 -42.34 -32.36 -30.51
CA PHE A 249 -43.67 -32.46 -29.90
C PHE A 249 -44.79 -31.94 -30.80
N PHE A 250 -44.52 -30.99 -31.69
CA PHE A 250 -45.56 -30.31 -32.49
C PHE A 250 -45.60 -30.76 -33.95
N ASN A 251 -44.45 -31.06 -34.58
CA ASN A 251 -44.42 -31.54 -35.97
C ASN A 251 -44.75 -33.05 -36.13
N GLY A 252 -45.15 -33.73 -35.05
CA GLY A 252 -45.63 -35.11 -35.09
C GLY A 252 -44.54 -36.17 -35.32
N ILE A 253 -44.80 -37.39 -34.84
CA ILE A 253 -43.92 -38.56 -35.03
C ILE A 253 -44.01 -39.11 -36.47
N SER A 254 -45.13 -38.87 -37.17
CA SER A 254 -45.36 -39.40 -38.53
C SER A 254 -44.26 -38.96 -39.49
N ASP A 255 -43.91 -37.66 -39.54
CA ASP A 255 -42.83 -37.15 -40.38
C ASP A 255 -41.44 -37.63 -39.93
N ILE A 256 -41.21 -37.84 -38.63
CA ILE A 256 -39.88 -38.19 -38.09
C ILE A 256 -39.59 -39.69 -38.28
N VAL A 257 -40.59 -40.56 -38.16
CA VAL A 257 -40.44 -42.01 -38.38
C VAL A 257 -40.34 -42.33 -39.87
N GLU A 258 -41.08 -41.61 -40.72
CA GLU A 258 -40.98 -41.75 -42.18
C GLU A 258 -39.61 -41.32 -42.72
N THR A 259 -38.99 -40.29 -42.13
CA THR A 259 -37.67 -39.80 -42.55
C THR A 259 -36.49 -40.57 -41.94
N SER A 260 -36.63 -41.11 -40.72
CA SER A 260 -35.50 -41.75 -40.00
C SER A 260 -35.33 -43.25 -40.26
N CYS A 261 -36.38 -43.94 -40.74
CA CYS A 261 -36.39 -45.40 -40.96
C CYS A 261 -36.43 -45.81 -42.44
N SER A 262 -35.85 -44.99 -43.33
CA SER A 262 -35.81 -45.21 -44.78
C SER A 262 -35.21 -46.56 -45.24
N GLY A 263 -34.58 -47.34 -44.36
CA GLY A 263 -33.83 -48.54 -44.78
C GLY A 263 -34.34 -49.92 -44.37
N ARG A 264 -35.22 -50.09 -43.36
CA ARG A 264 -35.44 -51.45 -42.82
C ARG A 264 -36.85 -51.94 -42.60
N PHE A 265 -37.84 -51.10 -42.32
CA PHE A 265 -39.24 -51.54 -42.33
C PHE A 265 -40.12 -50.32 -42.61
N GLN A 266 -40.57 -50.17 -43.86
CA GLN A 266 -41.83 -49.47 -44.12
C GLN A 266 -42.91 -50.33 -43.47
N ILE A 267 -43.22 -50.04 -42.20
CA ILE A 267 -44.51 -50.41 -41.66
C ILE A 267 -45.46 -49.51 -42.42
N LEU A 268 -45.99 -50.04 -43.53
CA LEU A 268 -47.02 -49.41 -44.32
C LEU A 268 -48.19 -49.18 -43.36
N ASP A 269 -48.36 -47.95 -42.90
CA ASP A 269 -49.57 -47.60 -42.15
C ASP A 269 -50.72 -47.61 -43.15
N LEU A 270 -51.37 -48.77 -43.24
CA LEU A 270 -52.57 -48.99 -44.06
C LEU A 270 -53.75 -48.12 -43.62
N SER A 271 -53.58 -47.27 -42.59
CA SER A 271 -54.54 -46.23 -42.24
C SER A 271 -54.71 -45.16 -43.34
N SER A 272 -53.79 -45.07 -44.31
CA SER A 272 -53.84 -44.11 -45.43
C SER A 272 -54.33 -44.70 -46.77
N CYS A 273 -54.52 -46.02 -46.87
CA CYS A 273 -55.06 -46.62 -48.09
C CYS A 273 -56.59 -46.70 -48.03
N GLU A 274 -57.19 -45.72 -48.73
CA GLU A 274 -58.56 -45.68 -49.27
C GLU A 274 -59.70 -45.48 -48.25
N VAL A 275 -60.29 -44.28 -48.21
CA VAL A 275 -61.50 -43.88 -48.97
C VAL A 275 -61.65 -42.36 -48.83
N GLY A 276 -61.76 -41.67 -49.98
CA GLY A 276 -62.48 -40.39 -50.16
C GLY A 276 -62.01 -39.18 -49.35
N GLU A 277 -61.48 -38.19 -50.06
CA GLU A 277 -61.48 -36.79 -49.62
C GLU A 277 -62.93 -36.35 -49.33
N GLU A 278 -63.38 -36.43 -48.08
CA GLU A 278 -64.59 -35.72 -47.64
C GLU A 278 -64.32 -35.02 -46.31
N GLU A 279 -64.08 -33.72 -46.47
CA GLU A 279 -64.35 -32.60 -45.57
C GLU A 279 -63.85 -32.70 -44.12
N GLU A 280 -62.84 -31.86 -43.85
CA GLU A 280 -62.52 -31.29 -42.54
C GLU A 280 -63.78 -30.67 -41.89
N ASN A 281 -64.58 -31.50 -41.22
CA ASN A 281 -65.55 -31.01 -40.25
C ASN A 281 -64.99 -31.32 -38.86
N GLU A 282 -64.92 -30.28 -38.04
CA GLU A 282 -64.49 -30.25 -36.65
C GLU A 282 -65.43 -31.13 -35.80
N TYR A 283 -65.20 -32.44 -35.83
CA TYR A 283 -65.99 -33.41 -35.08
C TYR A 283 -65.46 -33.54 -33.64
N ASP A 284 -66.39 -33.45 -32.70
CA ASP A 284 -66.23 -33.65 -31.25
C ASP A 284 -65.36 -34.89 -30.96
N GLY A 285 -64.32 -34.75 -30.13
CA GLY A 285 -63.26 -35.77 -29.93
C GLY A 285 -63.76 -37.16 -29.47
N LYS A 286 -65.01 -37.27 -29.06
CA LYS A 286 -65.68 -38.54 -28.73
C LYS A 286 -66.14 -39.34 -29.95
N GLU A 287 -66.46 -38.69 -31.07
CA GLU A 287 -66.84 -39.40 -32.31
C GLU A 287 -65.62 -39.93 -33.05
N THR A 288 -64.49 -39.23 -32.97
CA THR A 288 -63.20 -39.65 -33.53
C THR A 288 -62.69 -40.92 -32.87
N GLU A 289 -62.77 -41.04 -31.53
CA GLU A 289 -62.37 -42.27 -30.82
C GLU A 289 -63.24 -43.48 -31.22
N LYS A 290 -64.56 -43.29 -31.33
CA LYS A 290 -65.47 -44.35 -31.76
C LYS A 290 -65.13 -44.82 -33.17
N TRP A 291 -64.87 -43.88 -34.07
CA TRP A 291 -64.50 -44.19 -35.45
C TRP A 291 -63.18 -44.98 -35.55
N VAL A 292 -62.16 -44.61 -34.77
CA VAL A 292 -60.88 -45.34 -34.72
C VAL A 292 -61.05 -46.75 -34.18
N VAL A 293 -61.85 -46.93 -33.13
CA VAL A 293 -62.15 -48.26 -32.56
C VAL A 293 -62.88 -49.13 -33.57
N GLU A 294 -63.85 -48.58 -34.29
CA GLU A 294 -64.60 -49.31 -35.30
C GLU A 294 -63.71 -49.71 -36.49
N ARG A 295 -62.81 -48.82 -36.92
CA ARG A 295 -61.82 -49.11 -37.96
C ARG A 295 -60.85 -50.24 -37.55
N ARG A 296 -60.42 -50.28 -36.29
CA ARG A 296 -59.59 -51.39 -35.79
C ARG A 296 -60.35 -52.71 -35.72
N ARG A 297 -61.65 -52.68 -35.39
CA ARG A 297 -62.50 -53.87 -35.39
C ARG A 297 -62.69 -54.43 -36.79
N THR A 298 -62.96 -53.58 -37.78
CA THR A 298 -63.11 -54.02 -39.17
C THR A 298 -61.80 -54.59 -39.72
N GLU A 299 -60.67 -53.97 -39.41
CA GLU A 299 -59.36 -54.47 -39.83
C GLU A 299 -59.01 -55.82 -39.14
N MET A 300 -59.32 -55.97 -37.85
CA MET A 300 -59.15 -57.24 -37.16
C MET A 300 -60.03 -58.35 -37.75
N ALA A 301 -61.27 -58.04 -38.12
CA ALA A 301 -62.15 -58.98 -38.81
C ALA A 301 -61.59 -59.35 -40.20
N ARG A 302 -61.02 -58.38 -40.94
CA ARG A 302 -60.35 -58.61 -42.23
C ARG A 302 -59.17 -59.57 -42.09
N LEU A 303 -58.32 -59.37 -41.07
CA LEU A 303 -57.17 -60.23 -40.78
C LEU A 303 -57.59 -61.65 -40.34
N GLN A 304 -58.64 -61.77 -39.52
CA GLN A 304 -59.18 -63.07 -39.16
C GLN A 304 -59.72 -63.81 -40.37
N TRP A 305 -60.44 -63.12 -41.26
CA TRP A 305 -60.98 -63.72 -42.47
C TRP A 305 -59.88 -64.17 -43.43
N SER A 306 -58.86 -63.33 -43.67
CA SER A 306 -57.72 -63.70 -44.51
C SER A 306 -56.95 -64.89 -43.92
N HIS A 307 -56.80 -64.97 -42.60
CA HIS A 307 -56.21 -66.12 -41.93
C HIS A 307 -57.02 -67.40 -42.15
N ILE A 308 -58.35 -67.36 -42.00
CA ILE A 308 -59.22 -68.52 -42.24
C ILE A 308 -59.10 -69.01 -43.69
N VAL A 309 -59.17 -68.09 -44.66
CA VAL A 309 -59.11 -68.43 -46.08
C VAL A 309 -57.75 -69.03 -46.45
N THR A 310 -56.66 -68.42 -46.00
CA THR A 310 -55.30 -68.90 -46.29
C THR A 310 -55.02 -70.26 -45.65
N GLN A 311 -55.45 -70.47 -44.40
CA GLN A 311 -55.32 -71.77 -43.73
C GLN A 311 -56.18 -72.86 -44.40
N HIS A 312 -57.40 -72.51 -44.84
CA HIS A 312 -58.25 -73.44 -45.58
C HIS A 312 -57.61 -73.85 -46.93
N GLN A 313 -57.09 -72.89 -47.69
CA GLN A 313 -56.39 -73.15 -48.94
C GLN A 313 -55.13 -74.01 -48.73
N LEU A 314 -54.35 -73.73 -47.68
CA LEU A 314 -53.18 -74.53 -47.30
C LEU A 314 -53.58 -75.96 -46.96
N MET A 315 -54.67 -76.14 -46.21
CA MET A 315 -55.16 -77.47 -45.85
C MET A 315 -55.64 -78.25 -47.08
N ASN A 316 -56.34 -77.61 -48.01
CA ASN A 316 -56.76 -78.24 -49.27
C ASN A 316 -55.55 -78.66 -50.11
N ALA A 317 -54.55 -77.78 -50.27
CA ALA A 317 -53.32 -78.10 -50.98
C ALA A 317 -52.56 -79.28 -50.34
N MET A 318 -52.46 -79.32 -49.00
CA MET A 318 -51.86 -80.45 -48.29
C MET A 318 -52.68 -81.74 -48.43
N ALA A 319 -54.01 -81.65 -48.49
CA ALA A 319 -54.88 -82.80 -48.69
C ALA A 319 -54.75 -83.36 -50.10
N GLU A 320 -54.64 -82.50 -51.13
CA GLU A 320 -54.34 -82.88 -52.50
C GLU A 320 -52.96 -83.55 -52.63
N GLU A 321 -51.92 -82.98 -52.02
CA GLU A 321 -50.59 -83.58 -52.00
C GLU A 321 -50.62 -84.99 -51.37
N LYS A 322 -51.27 -85.11 -50.21
CA LYS A 322 -51.39 -86.40 -49.51
C LYS A 322 -52.26 -87.40 -50.27
N SER A 323 -53.32 -86.95 -50.95
CA SER A 323 -54.19 -87.84 -51.73
C SER A 323 -53.48 -88.39 -52.97
N VAL A 324 -52.70 -87.56 -53.67
CA VAL A 324 -51.84 -87.99 -54.78
C VAL A 324 -50.82 -89.01 -54.28
N LYS A 325 -50.17 -88.76 -53.15
CA LYS A 325 -49.21 -89.68 -52.54
C LYS A 325 -49.86 -91.03 -52.16
N ALA A 326 -51.00 -91.01 -51.48
CA ALA A 326 -51.73 -92.22 -51.14
C ALA A 326 -52.23 -92.99 -52.39
N GLY A 327 -52.61 -92.27 -53.45
CA GLY A 327 -52.96 -92.86 -54.75
C GLY A 327 -51.78 -93.57 -55.41
N LEU A 328 -50.59 -92.97 -55.37
CA LEU A 328 -49.35 -93.60 -55.84
C LEU A 328 -49.01 -94.85 -55.03
N ASP A 329 -49.09 -94.77 -53.69
CA ASP A 329 -48.85 -95.89 -52.79
C ASP A 329 -49.84 -97.04 -53.08
N TRP A 330 -51.13 -96.75 -53.22
CA TRP A 330 -52.16 -97.74 -53.57
C TRP A 330 -51.93 -98.38 -54.94
N LEU A 331 -51.57 -97.60 -55.96
CA LEU A 331 -51.25 -98.12 -57.29
C LEU A 331 -50.03 -99.04 -57.25
N SER A 332 -49.01 -98.67 -56.46
CA SER A 332 -47.82 -99.51 -56.26
C SER A 332 -48.18 -100.85 -55.62
N GLU A 333 -49.02 -100.85 -54.59
CA GLU A 333 -49.47 -102.05 -53.89
C GLU A 333 -50.39 -102.92 -54.75
N LYS A 334 -51.34 -102.33 -55.48
CA LYS A 334 -52.24 -103.08 -56.38
C LYS A 334 -51.58 -103.60 -57.65
N SER A 335 -50.56 -102.91 -58.18
CA SER A 335 -49.81 -103.39 -59.34
C SER A 335 -49.17 -104.77 -59.08
N SER A 336 -48.81 -105.06 -57.82
CA SER A 336 -48.30 -106.37 -57.39
C SER A 336 -49.36 -107.48 -57.36
N HIS A 337 -50.65 -107.13 -57.21
CA HIS A 337 -51.79 -108.06 -57.09
C HIS A 337 -52.63 -108.23 -58.40
N ALA A 338 -52.35 -107.43 -59.43
CA ALA A 338 -53.16 -107.36 -60.66
C ALA A 338 -53.15 -108.65 -61.52
N LYS A 339 -52.31 -109.64 -61.23
CA LYS A 339 -52.21 -110.91 -61.99
C LYS A 339 -53.34 -111.93 -61.70
N SER A 340 -54.23 -111.68 -60.74
CA SER A 340 -55.16 -112.71 -60.21
C SER A 340 -56.67 -112.42 -60.42
N ILE A 341 -57.07 -111.37 -61.14
CA ILE A 341 -58.48 -110.92 -61.17
C ILE A 341 -59.18 -111.41 -62.45
N SER A 342 -59.75 -112.63 -62.44
CA SER A 342 -60.43 -113.22 -63.61
C SER A 342 -61.92 -113.54 -63.45
N ASN A 343 -62.59 -113.18 -62.34
CA ASN A 343 -63.99 -113.57 -62.11
C ASN A 343 -64.98 -112.38 -62.19
N SER A 344 -65.64 -112.26 -63.34
CA SER A 344 -66.48 -111.11 -63.75
C SER A 344 -67.80 -110.93 -62.97
N SER A 345 -68.41 -112.00 -62.44
CA SER A 345 -69.71 -111.91 -61.75
C SER A 345 -69.62 -111.30 -60.34
N SER A 346 -68.46 -111.39 -59.67
CA SER A 346 -68.23 -110.80 -58.34
C SER A 346 -67.83 -109.31 -58.39
N LEU A 347 -67.40 -108.83 -59.57
CA LEU A 347 -66.92 -107.46 -59.76
C LEU A 347 -68.07 -106.45 -59.69
N HIS A 348 -69.26 -106.77 -60.19
CA HIS A 348 -70.38 -105.83 -60.17
C HIS A 348 -70.89 -105.58 -58.75
N VAL A 349 -70.96 -106.62 -57.91
CA VAL A 349 -71.31 -106.50 -56.49
C VAL A 349 -70.23 -105.72 -55.73
N ARG A 350 -68.95 -106.00 -55.98
CA ARG A 350 -67.84 -105.27 -55.37
C ARG A 350 -67.82 -103.80 -55.79
N GLN A 351 -68.11 -103.50 -57.05
CA GLN A 351 -68.23 -102.14 -57.57
C GLN A 351 -69.39 -101.39 -56.90
N ALA A 352 -70.54 -102.04 -56.70
CA ALA A 352 -71.67 -101.44 -56.02
C ALA A 352 -71.37 -101.17 -54.53
N VAL A 353 -70.64 -102.06 -53.85
CA VAL A 353 -70.20 -101.87 -52.46
C VAL A 353 -69.19 -100.73 -52.35
N SER A 354 -68.13 -100.73 -53.17
CA SER A 354 -67.13 -99.66 -53.14
C SER A 354 -67.69 -98.29 -53.53
N ARG A 355 -68.71 -98.23 -54.41
CA ARG A 355 -69.42 -96.97 -54.70
C ARG A 355 -70.19 -96.44 -53.49
N LYS A 356 -70.84 -97.32 -52.73
CA LYS A 356 -71.54 -96.93 -51.50
C LYS A 356 -70.57 -96.49 -50.40
N GLU A 357 -69.45 -97.18 -50.26
CA GLU A 357 -68.37 -96.79 -49.33
C GLU A 357 -67.77 -95.43 -49.71
N LEU A 358 -67.53 -95.19 -51.01
CA LEU A 358 -67.03 -93.91 -51.50
C LEU A 358 -68.04 -92.78 -51.24
N GLN A 359 -69.34 -93.00 -51.50
CA GLN A 359 -70.39 -92.03 -51.16
C GLN A 359 -70.49 -91.76 -49.65
N ALA A 360 -70.29 -92.78 -48.81
CA ALA A 360 -70.29 -92.61 -47.36
C ALA A 360 -69.10 -91.77 -46.89
N VAL A 361 -67.89 -92.04 -47.43
CA VAL A 361 -66.68 -91.27 -47.12
C VAL A 361 -66.77 -89.84 -47.64
N GLU A 362 -67.35 -89.61 -48.83
CA GLU A 362 -67.62 -88.26 -49.36
C GLU A 362 -68.57 -87.47 -48.45
N ALA A 363 -69.64 -88.11 -47.96
CA ALA A 363 -70.57 -87.48 -47.03
C ALA A 363 -69.92 -87.17 -45.67
N GLU A 364 -69.09 -88.06 -45.15
CA GLU A 364 -68.30 -87.81 -43.93
C GLU A 364 -67.29 -86.67 -44.13
N LEU A 365 -66.63 -86.60 -45.30
CA LEU A 365 -65.71 -85.53 -45.64
C LEU A 365 -66.41 -84.18 -45.70
N GLU A 366 -67.58 -84.09 -46.35
CA GLU A 366 -68.37 -82.86 -46.37
C GLU A 366 -68.80 -82.44 -44.96
N ALA A 367 -69.23 -83.38 -44.12
CA ALA A 367 -69.58 -83.09 -42.73
C ALA A 367 -68.39 -82.55 -41.92
N LEU A 368 -67.19 -83.11 -42.14
CA LEU A 368 -65.95 -82.65 -41.51
C LEU A 368 -65.53 -81.24 -41.96
N LEU A 369 -65.66 -80.95 -43.26
CA LEU A 369 -65.31 -79.64 -43.84
C LEU A 369 -66.22 -78.52 -43.33
N HIS A 370 -67.53 -78.76 -43.27
CA HIS A 370 -68.50 -77.73 -42.90
C HIS A 370 -68.64 -77.51 -41.38
N GLY A 371 -68.26 -78.49 -40.56
CA GLY A 371 -68.38 -78.40 -39.10
C GLY A 371 -67.04 -78.24 -38.38
N PRO A 372 -66.36 -79.36 -38.03
CA PRO A 372 -65.14 -79.35 -37.20
C PRO A 372 -63.99 -78.50 -37.74
N VAL A 373 -63.71 -78.59 -39.06
CA VAL A 373 -62.60 -77.84 -39.69
C VAL A 373 -62.86 -76.34 -39.62
N LEU A 374 -64.05 -75.91 -40.04
CA LEU A 374 -64.42 -74.50 -40.01
C LEU A 374 -64.44 -73.94 -38.58
N ALA A 375 -64.89 -74.72 -37.60
CA ALA A 375 -64.86 -74.35 -36.19
C ALA A 375 -63.42 -74.20 -35.66
N ALA A 376 -62.54 -75.15 -35.98
CA ALA A 376 -61.12 -75.09 -35.59
C ALA A 376 -60.39 -73.89 -36.23
N LEU A 377 -60.67 -73.58 -37.51
CA LEU A 377 -60.13 -72.41 -38.19
C LEU A 377 -60.63 -71.09 -37.58
N ARG A 378 -61.89 -71.03 -37.13
CA ARG A 378 -62.41 -69.87 -36.40
C ARG A 378 -61.71 -69.67 -35.06
N GLU A 379 -61.45 -70.74 -34.32
CA GLU A 379 -60.69 -70.65 -33.06
C GLU A 379 -59.22 -70.26 -33.31
N SER A 380 -58.58 -70.79 -34.36
CA SER A 380 -57.21 -70.38 -34.73
C SER A 380 -57.14 -68.90 -35.11
N ALA A 381 -58.14 -68.38 -35.83
CA ALA A 381 -58.24 -66.97 -36.16
C ALA A 381 -58.42 -66.07 -34.92
N LYS A 382 -59.17 -66.51 -33.90
CA LYS A 382 -59.30 -65.77 -32.63
C LYS A 382 -57.96 -65.68 -31.88
N LEU A 383 -57.10 -66.70 -31.98
CA LEU A 383 -55.77 -66.67 -31.38
C LEU A 383 -54.84 -65.61 -32.00
N LEU A 384 -55.13 -65.16 -33.23
CA LEU A 384 -54.40 -64.06 -33.89
C LEU A 384 -54.56 -62.71 -33.18
N ASN A 385 -55.63 -62.53 -32.40
CA ASN A 385 -55.89 -61.25 -31.71
C ASN A 385 -54.82 -60.92 -30.68
N VAL A 386 -54.30 -61.93 -29.96
CA VAL A 386 -53.30 -61.73 -28.91
C VAL A 386 -51.98 -61.15 -29.44
N PRO A 387 -51.32 -61.72 -30.47
CA PRO A 387 -50.09 -61.15 -31.00
C PRO A 387 -50.30 -59.79 -31.67
N ILE A 388 -51.44 -59.55 -32.32
CA ILE A 388 -51.75 -58.23 -32.92
C ILE A 388 -51.86 -57.16 -31.83
N VAL A 389 -52.72 -57.38 -30.83
CA VAL A 389 -52.90 -56.43 -29.72
C VAL A 389 -51.59 -56.24 -28.94
N ARG A 390 -50.81 -57.30 -28.76
CA ARG A 390 -49.48 -57.19 -28.14
C ARG A 390 -48.53 -56.32 -28.96
N GLY A 391 -48.55 -56.44 -30.29
CA GLY A 391 -47.78 -55.60 -31.21
C GLY A 391 -48.19 -54.13 -31.11
N ASP A 392 -49.50 -53.85 -31.13
CA ASP A 392 -50.03 -52.48 -30.99
C ASP A 392 -49.65 -51.87 -29.64
N LEU A 393 -49.78 -52.61 -28.54
CA LEU A 393 -49.37 -52.16 -27.21
C LEU A 393 -47.86 -51.92 -27.14
N ALA A 394 -47.04 -52.79 -27.74
CA ALA A 394 -45.59 -52.58 -27.81
C ALA A 394 -45.22 -51.32 -28.61
N LEU A 395 -45.93 -51.04 -29.70
CA LEU A 395 -45.76 -49.80 -30.47
C LEU A 395 -46.16 -48.56 -29.67
N GLN A 396 -47.28 -48.63 -28.94
CA GLN A 396 -47.71 -47.55 -28.05
C GLN A 396 -46.70 -47.28 -26.93
N LEU A 397 -46.18 -48.34 -26.30
CA LEU A 397 -45.12 -48.23 -25.28
C LEU A 397 -43.86 -47.60 -25.87
N ALA A 398 -43.39 -48.05 -27.04
CA ALA A 398 -42.22 -47.47 -27.69
C ALA A 398 -42.39 -45.97 -28.01
N ARG A 399 -43.60 -45.55 -28.43
CA ARG A 399 -43.92 -44.13 -28.64
C ARG A 399 -43.88 -43.36 -27.32
N GLN A 400 -44.43 -43.92 -26.24
CA GLN A 400 -44.40 -43.30 -24.91
C GLN A 400 -42.96 -43.17 -24.39
N ASP A 401 -42.17 -44.25 -24.43
CA ASP A 401 -40.77 -44.25 -24.01
C ASP A 401 -39.95 -43.19 -24.75
N TYR A 402 -40.21 -43.02 -26.06
CA TYR A 402 -39.60 -41.97 -26.85
C TYR A 402 -39.97 -40.57 -26.33
N TYR A 403 -41.26 -40.30 -26.12
CA TYR A 403 -41.70 -39.00 -25.57
C TYR A 403 -41.15 -38.75 -24.18
N THR A 404 -41.15 -39.74 -23.29
CA THR A 404 -40.58 -39.64 -21.95
C THR A 404 -39.10 -39.32 -22.02
N SER A 405 -38.33 -39.99 -22.88
CA SER A 405 -36.91 -39.71 -23.09
C SER A 405 -36.66 -38.28 -23.60
N ARG A 406 -37.51 -37.78 -24.53
CA ARG A 406 -37.41 -36.39 -25.01
C ARG A 406 -37.83 -35.37 -23.96
N GLN A 407 -38.85 -35.67 -23.15
CA GLN A 407 -39.26 -34.84 -22.02
C GLN A 407 -38.17 -34.75 -20.97
N ASP A 408 -37.48 -35.85 -20.67
CA ASP A 408 -36.33 -35.87 -19.76
C ASP A 408 -35.20 -34.97 -20.27
N GLN A 409 -34.90 -35.01 -21.58
CA GLN A 409 -33.91 -34.11 -22.18
C GLN A 409 -34.30 -32.63 -22.03
N VAL A 410 -35.57 -32.29 -22.33
CA VAL A 410 -36.07 -30.91 -22.16
C VAL A 410 -35.99 -30.48 -20.70
N ARG A 411 -36.41 -31.34 -19.76
CA ARG A 411 -36.30 -31.07 -18.32
C ARG A 411 -34.85 -30.79 -17.94
N ASP A 412 -33.90 -31.59 -18.39
CA ASP A 412 -32.49 -31.43 -18.03
C ASP A 412 -31.91 -30.12 -18.59
N TYR A 413 -32.29 -29.71 -19.81
CA TYR A 413 -31.92 -28.40 -20.36
C TYR A 413 -32.53 -27.24 -19.54
N LEU A 414 -33.81 -27.32 -19.19
CA LEU A 414 -34.48 -26.31 -18.36
C LEU A 414 -33.88 -26.22 -16.95
N LEU A 415 -33.51 -27.36 -16.35
CA LEU A 415 -32.84 -27.40 -15.05
C LEU A 415 -31.46 -26.75 -15.11
N ARG A 416 -30.69 -26.99 -16.18
CA ARG A 416 -29.39 -26.33 -16.38
C ARG A 416 -29.54 -24.82 -16.57
N GLN A 417 -30.49 -24.39 -17.38
CA GLN A 417 -30.81 -22.98 -17.57
C GLN A 417 -31.26 -22.32 -16.25
N LYS A 418 -32.08 -23.00 -15.45
CA LYS A 418 -32.45 -22.48 -14.14
C LYS A 418 -31.24 -22.35 -13.21
N ALA A 419 -30.42 -23.40 -13.14
CA ALA A 419 -29.23 -23.39 -12.29
C ALA A 419 -28.22 -22.30 -12.71
N SER A 420 -28.12 -22.02 -14.01
CA SER A 420 -27.25 -20.96 -14.54
C SER A 420 -27.73 -19.59 -14.04
N PHE A 421 -29.03 -19.28 -14.14
CA PHE A 421 -29.60 -18.05 -13.58
C PHE A 421 -29.51 -17.96 -12.06
N ASP A 422 -29.80 -19.05 -11.34
CA ASP A 422 -29.72 -19.10 -9.88
C ASP A 422 -28.30 -18.81 -9.38
N LEU A 423 -27.27 -19.23 -10.11
CA LEU A 423 -25.87 -18.95 -9.78
C LEU A 423 -25.54 -17.46 -9.89
N VAL A 424 -26.02 -16.79 -10.95
CA VAL A 424 -25.84 -15.34 -11.12
C VAL A 424 -26.57 -14.58 -10.03
N LEU A 425 -27.81 -14.97 -9.71
CA LEU A 425 -28.58 -14.37 -8.64
C LEU A 425 -27.87 -14.51 -7.28
N LEU A 426 -27.39 -15.72 -6.97
CA LEU A 426 -26.64 -15.97 -5.73
C LEU A 426 -25.37 -15.13 -5.65
N ALA A 427 -24.64 -14.98 -6.76
CA ALA A 427 -23.46 -14.13 -6.82
C ALA A 427 -23.79 -12.66 -6.50
N GLN A 428 -24.89 -12.13 -7.06
CA GLN A 428 -25.38 -10.78 -6.77
C GLN A 428 -25.80 -10.63 -5.29
N GLU A 429 -26.48 -11.62 -4.71
CA GLU A 429 -26.86 -11.57 -3.29
C GLU A 429 -25.66 -11.57 -2.36
N VAL A 430 -24.64 -12.39 -2.66
CA VAL A 430 -23.39 -12.43 -1.88
C VAL A 430 -22.65 -11.11 -2.01
N GLU A 431 -22.55 -10.55 -3.21
CA GLU A 431 -21.98 -9.23 -3.44
C GLU A 431 -22.71 -8.16 -2.62
N LEU A 432 -24.04 -8.15 -2.66
CA LEU A 432 -24.85 -7.19 -1.93
C LEU A 432 -24.66 -7.31 -0.40
N LYS A 433 -24.56 -8.54 0.12
CA LYS A 433 -24.21 -8.77 1.54
C LYS A 433 -22.84 -8.20 1.88
N LYS A 434 -21.83 -8.40 1.00
CA LYS A 434 -20.48 -7.82 1.20
C LYS A 434 -20.54 -6.29 1.23
N TRP A 435 -21.27 -5.66 0.31
CA TRP A 435 -21.43 -4.20 0.28
C TRP A 435 -22.11 -3.65 1.53
N ARG A 436 -23.17 -4.31 2.02
CA ARG A 436 -23.80 -3.93 3.31
C ARG A 436 -22.81 -4.01 4.46
N THR A 437 -21.96 -5.03 4.50
CA THR A 437 -20.93 -5.14 5.53
C THR A 437 -19.88 -4.04 5.40
N CYS A 438 -19.42 -3.74 4.19
CA CYS A 438 -18.46 -2.65 3.94
C CYS A 438 -19.06 -1.29 4.35
N LEU A 439 -20.33 -1.04 4.04
CA LEU A 439 -21.05 0.17 4.44
C LEU A 439 -21.08 0.31 5.96
N LYS A 440 -21.41 -0.75 6.71
CA LYS A 440 -21.38 -0.73 8.18
C LYS A 440 -19.99 -0.40 8.73
N HIS A 441 -18.94 -1.01 8.19
CA HIS A 441 -17.57 -0.72 8.62
C HIS A 441 -17.18 0.73 8.30
N LEU A 442 -17.59 1.25 7.15
CA LEU A 442 -17.37 2.66 6.78
C LEU A 442 -18.12 3.62 7.72
N GLU A 443 -19.37 3.32 8.06
CA GLU A 443 -20.14 4.09 9.04
C GLU A 443 -19.47 4.09 10.42
N GLU A 444 -18.97 2.94 10.89
CA GLU A 444 -18.22 2.83 12.14
C GLU A 444 -16.93 3.66 12.10
N VAL A 445 -16.14 3.55 11.03
CA VAL A 445 -14.92 4.35 10.84
C VAL A 445 -15.24 5.84 10.81
N ASN A 446 -16.26 6.25 10.07
CA ASN A 446 -16.71 7.64 9.99
C ASN A 446 -17.13 8.16 11.38
N SER A 447 -17.90 7.38 12.14
CA SER A 447 -18.31 7.76 13.50
C SER A 447 -17.10 7.97 14.42
N ARG A 448 -16.09 7.09 14.35
CA ARG A 448 -14.84 7.23 15.11
C ARG A 448 -14.06 8.48 14.69
N MET A 449 -13.93 8.72 13.38
CA MET A 449 -13.25 9.91 12.87
C MET A 449 -13.94 11.21 13.30
N VAL A 450 -15.27 11.24 13.31
CA VAL A 450 -16.04 12.39 13.81
C VAL A 450 -15.81 12.60 15.30
N MET A 451 -15.83 11.52 16.10
CA MET A 451 -15.54 11.60 17.54
C MET A 451 -14.14 12.13 17.83
N GLU A 452 -13.12 11.57 17.18
CA GLU A 452 -11.72 12.03 17.32
C GLU A 452 -11.53 13.46 16.79
N GLY A 453 -12.19 13.80 15.69
CA GLY A 453 -12.20 15.16 15.15
C GLY A 453 -12.77 16.18 16.15
N ASN A 454 -13.89 15.85 16.79
CA ASN A 454 -14.49 16.66 17.84
C ASN A 454 -13.57 16.80 19.06
N ALA A 455 -12.96 15.71 19.52
CA ALA A 455 -11.99 15.72 20.62
C ALA A 455 -10.77 16.60 20.30
N MET A 456 -10.25 16.50 19.07
CA MET A 456 -9.15 17.34 18.60
C MET A 456 -9.56 18.83 18.55
N THR A 457 -10.76 19.16 18.06
CA THR A 457 -11.25 20.54 18.08
C THR A 457 -11.38 21.08 19.50
N SER A 458 -11.92 20.31 20.44
CA SER A 458 -11.99 20.72 21.85
C SER A 458 -10.60 20.90 22.47
N ARG A 459 -9.63 20.06 22.09
CA ARG A 459 -8.23 20.24 22.51
C ARG A 459 -7.62 21.51 21.93
N ILE A 460 -7.84 21.81 20.66
CA ILE A 460 -7.38 23.06 20.03
C ILE A 460 -8.01 24.27 20.73
N GLU A 461 -9.32 24.24 21.00
CA GLU A 461 -10.02 25.30 21.74
C GLU A 461 -9.45 25.47 23.14
N SER A 462 -9.15 24.37 23.84
CA SER A 462 -8.55 24.41 25.17
C SER A 462 -7.14 25.03 25.16
N LEU A 463 -6.34 24.75 24.11
CA LEU A 463 -5.01 25.32 23.92
C LEU A 463 -5.06 26.77 23.45
N ALA A 464 -6.16 27.20 22.83
CA ALA A 464 -6.42 28.57 22.42
C ALA A 464 -6.90 29.47 23.58
N HIS A 465 -7.07 28.94 24.80
CA HIS A 465 -7.44 29.75 25.95
C HIS A 465 -6.37 30.83 26.25
N PRO A 466 -6.80 32.08 26.48
CA PRO A 466 -5.90 33.23 26.67
C PRO A 466 -5.00 33.12 27.91
N ASP A 467 -5.32 32.25 28.87
CA ASP A 467 -4.51 32.02 30.07
C ASP A 467 -3.27 31.14 29.79
N LEU A 468 -3.29 30.35 28.71
CA LEU A 468 -2.13 29.59 28.21
C LEU A 468 -1.29 30.41 27.22
N ALA A 469 -1.84 31.51 26.70
CA ALA A 469 -1.06 32.52 25.99
C ALA A 469 -0.15 33.18 27.02
N ILE A 470 1.12 32.76 27.02
CA ILE A 470 2.18 33.31 27.86
C ILE A 470 2.01 34.84 27.95
N ASN A 471 1.71 35.29 29.16
CA ASN A 471 1.56 36.68 29.57
C ASN A 471 2.58 37.55 28.81
N PRO A 472 2.15 38.57 28.03
CA PRO A 472 3.04 39.38 27.24
C PRO A 472 3.80 40.32 28.18
N ARG A 473 4.83 39.78 28.85
CA ARG A 473 6.04 40.59 29.02
C ARG A 473 6.48 40.96 27.60
N PRO A 474 6.87 42.21 27.34
CA PRO A 474 7.37 42.61 26.04
C PRO A 474 8.73 41.95 25.82
N ASN A 475 8.71 40.65 25.50
CA ASN A 475 9.78 40.02 24.75
C ASN A 475 9.60 40.53 23.31
N PRO A 476 10.69 40.90 22.62
CA PRO A 476 10.63 41.45 21.27
C PRO A 476 10.34 40.30 20.30
N ILE A 477 9.09 39.83 20.29
CA ILE A 477 8.61 39.01 19.20
C ILE A 477 8.33 39.99 18.07
N ILE A 478 9.23 39.98 17.11
CA ILE A 478 9.19 40.76 15.89
C ILE A 478 7.80 40.53 15.25
N SER A 479 6.95 41.54 15.36
CA SER A 479 5.58 41.52 14.82
C SER A 479 5.63 41.89 13.34
N SER A 480 4.66 41.45 12.55
CA SER A 480 4.52 41.88 11.14
C SER A 480 4.28 43.38 10.98
N LYS A 481 4.02 44.10 12.07
CA LYS A 481 3.92 45.57 12.15
C LYS A 481 5.20 46.25 12.64
N ASP A 482 6.24 45.48 12.98
CA ASP A 482 7.51 46.02 13.45
C ASP A 482 8.24 46.67 12.27
N ALA A 483 8.54 47.96 12.40
CA ALA A 483 9.21 48.73 11.35
C ALA A 483 10.60 48.17 11.01
N ALA A 484 11.26 47.49 11.97
CA ALA A 484 12.52 46.80 11.71
C ALA A 484 12.31 45.57 10.83
N PHE A 485 11.26 44.77 11.09
CA PHE A 485 10.90 43.61 10.26
C PHE A 485 10.45 44.03 8.87
N SER A 486 9.59 45.04 8.76
CA SER A 486 9.13 45.54 7.47
C SER A 486 10.30 46.08 6.65
N ARG A 487 11.29 46.75 7.27
CA ARG A 487 12.52 47.15 6.57
C ARG A 487 13.37 45.96 6.16
N LEU A 488 13.53 44.96 7.02
CA LEU A 488 14.35 43.78 6.73
C LEU A 488 13.72 42.95 5.60
N LEU A 489 12.39 42.81 5.61
CA LEU A 489 11.62 42.19 4.54
C LEU A 489 11.73 43.02 3.26
N GLN A 490 11.62 44.35 3.32
CA GLN A 490 11.78 45.23 2.16
C GLN A 490 13.21 45.22 1.59
N ILE A 491 14.22 44.97 2.42
CA ILE A 491 15.62 44.76 2.00
C ILE A 491 15.81 43.38 1.36
N LEU A 492 15.06 42.37 1.81
CA LEU A 492 15.14 40.99 1.29
C LEU A 492 14.26 40.77 0.05
N ASP A 493 13.15 41.49 -0.09
CA ASP A 493 12.17 41.38 -1.19
C ASP A 493 12.48 42.33 -2.37
N HIS A 494 13.48 43.22 -2.27
CA HIS A 494 13.91 44.05 -3.40
C HIS A 494 14.82 43.27 -4.35
N ASP A 495 14.20 42.38 -5.12
CA ASP A 495 14.63 42.14 -6.48
C ASP A 495 14.11 43.26 -7.38
N SER A 496 15.00 43.83 -8.21
CA SER A 496 14.72 44.62 -9.42
C SER A 496 14.50 46.14 -9.34
N ASP A 497 15.42 46.92 -8.75
CA ASP A 497 15.65 48.29 -9.24
C ASP A 497 17.15 48.60 -9.35
N HIS A 498 17.70 48.37 -10.54
CA HIS A 498 19.05 48.74 -10.94
C HIS A 498 19.24 50.26 -10.93
N GLY A 499 19.74 50.84 -9.84
CA GLY A 499 20.03 52.28 -9.85
C GLY A 499 20.80 52.88 -8.68
N ARG A 500 20.99 52.17 -7.57
CA ARG A 500 21.81 52.67 -6.46
C ARG A 500 22.77 51.60 -5.99
N SER A 501 24.04 51.97 -5.89
CA SER A 501 25.11 51.16 -5.32
C SER A 501 24.74 50.79 -3.89
N GLU A 502 24.24 49.57 -3.71
CA GLU A 502 23.94 49.01 -2.41
C GLU A 502 25.24 48.70 -1.65
N PRO A 503 25.33 49.06 -0.36
CA PRO A 503 26.50 48.78 0.46
C PRO A 503 26.67 47.30 0.85
N PHE A 504 25.71 46.42 0.53
CA PHE A 504 25.76 44.99 0.87
C PHE A 504 25.48 44.12 -0.35
N ARG A 505 26.32 43.08 -0.54
CA ARG A 505 26.21 42.15 -1.68
C ARG A 505 25.05 41.18 -1.43
N THR A 506 24.07 41.14 -2.33
CA THR A 506 23.06 40.08 -2.36
C THR A 506 23.72 38.71 -2.57
N TYR A 507 23.06 37.63 -2.10
CA TYR A 507 23.58 36.26 -2.24
C TYR A 507 23.86 35.91 -3.70
N GLU A 508 23.00 36.34 -4.64
CA GLU A 508 23.23 36.15 -6.07
C GLU A 508 24.45 36.90 -6.59
N ALA A 509 24.69 38.15 -6.16
CA ALA A 509 25.90 38.88 -6.56
C ALA A 509 27.18 38.23 -6.00
N LEU A 510 27.10 37.61 -4.82
CA LEU A 510 28.20 36.84 -4.25
C LEU A 510 28.41 35.53 -5.01
N ASP A 511 27.34 34.83 -5.40
CA ASP A 511 27.40 33.60 -6.17
C ASP A 511 27.94 33.84 -7.60
N GLN A 512 27.53 34.95 -8.22
CA GLN A 512 28.08 35.40 -9.50
C GLN A 512 29.57 35.74 -9.38
N ALA A 513 29.97 36.48 -8.34
CA ALA A 513 31.37 36.81 -8.10
C ALA A 513 32.21 35.57 -7.75
N ALA A 514 31.64 34.59 -7.05
CA ALA A 514 32.29 33.32 -6.75
C ALA A 514 32.46 32.46 -8.01
N SER A 515 31.46 32.43 -8.87
CA SER A 515 31.50 31.77 -10.18
C SER A 515 32.53 32.41 -11.10
N ASP A 516 32.57 33.74 -11.17
CA ASP A 516 33.57 34.49 -11.94
C ASP A 516 34.99 34.24 -11.39
N LEU A 517 35.16 34.19 -10.07
CA LEU A 517 36.44 33.88 -9.43
C LEU A 517 36.86 32.43 -9.72
N ALA A 518 35.94 31.48 -9.69
CA ALA A 518 36.20 30.09 -10.05
C ALA A 518 36.64 29.97 -11.51
N GLY A 519 35.99 30.70 -12.42
CA GLY A 519 36.40 30.81 -13.82
C GLY A 519 37.81 31.39 -13.98
N ASN A 520 38.12 32.48 -13.26
CA ASN A 520 39.45 33.09 -13.28
C ASN A 520 40.55 32.19 -12.71
N LEU A 521 40.25 31.43 -11.64
CA LEU A 521 41.17 30.44 -11.08
C LEU A 521 41.46 29.29 -12.06
N GLN A 522 40.45 28.88 -12.84
CA GLN A 522 40.64 27.88 -13.86
C GLN A 522 41.52 28.41 -15.00
N MET A 523 41.23 29.62 -15.50
CA MET A 523 42.05 30.26 -16.55
C MET A 523 43.52 30.45 -16.10
N THR A 524 43.77 30.86 -14.86
CA THR A 524 45.13 31.03 -14.34
C THR A 524 45.86 29.71 -14.15
N ARG A 525 45.16 28.63 -13.73
CA ARG A 525 45.74 27.28 -13.70
C ARG A 525 46.13 26.78 -15.08
N ASP A 526 45.27 27.01 -16.08
CA ASP A 526 45.54 26.59 -17.45
C ASP A 526 46.71 27.38 -18.06
N ALA A 527 46.79 28.69 -17.80
CA ALA A 527 47.94 29.51 -18.17
C ALA A 527 49.24 29.06 -17.48
N LEU A 528 49.19 28.73 -16.19
CA LEU A 528 50.35 28.20 -15.46
C LEU A 528 50.77 26.82 -16.00
N GLY A 529 49.82 25.96 -16.34
CA GLY A 529 50.07 24.69 -17.01
C GLY A 529 50.68 24.87 -18.41
N GLY A 530 50.29 25.92 -19.14
CA GLY A 530 50.93 26.36 -20.38
C GLY A 530 52.40 26.76 -20.16
N SER A 531 52.64 27.70 -19.25
CA SER A 531 53.99 28.20 -18.95
C SER A 531 54.92 27.09 -18.41
N ARG A 532 54.41 26.17 -17.58
CA ARG A 532 55.18 25.01 -17.10
C ARG A 532 55.61 24.10 -18.25
N ARG A 533 54.75 23.89 -19.25
CA ARG A 533 55.11 23.10 -20.44
C ARG A 533 56.18 23.80 -21.27
N GLU A 534 56.08 25.11 -21.44
CA GLU A 534 57.12 25.90 -22.13
C GLU A 534 58.45 25.87 -21.38
N GLN A 535 58.45 26.00 -20.04
CA GLN A 535 59.65 25.91 -19.22
C GLN A 535 60.31 24.52 -19.30
N HIS A 536 59.52 23.45 -19.28
CA HIS A 536 60.06 22.10 -19.48
C HIS A 536 60.65 21.92 -20.87
N TYR A 537 60.01 22.48 -21.90
CA TYR A 537 60.53 22.45 -23.26
C TYR A 537 61.85 23.22 -23.38
N THR A 538 61.96 24.41 -22.80
CA THR A 538 63.20 25.20 -22.83
C THR A 538 64.30 24.56 -21.98
N ALA A 539 63.97 23.98 -20.83
CA ALA A 539 64.92 23.24 -20.01
C ALA A 539 65.44 21.99 -20.73
N ALA A 540 64.58 21.23 -21.40
CA ALA A 540 64.99 20.09 -22.22
C ALA A 540 65.89 20.51 -23.39
N ARG A 541 65.58 21.64 -24.04
CA ARG A 541 66.43 22.22 -25.09
C ARG A 541 67.80 22.63 -24.55
N LEU A 542 67.85 23.35 -23.43
CA LEU A 542 69.10 23.75 -22.79
C LEU A 542 69.91 22.55 -22.31
N TYR A 543 69.26 21.50 -21.81
CA TYR A 543 69.93 20.27 -21.43
C TYR A 543 70.54 19.58 -22.67
N GLY A 544 69.83 19.57 -23.80
CA GLY A 544 70.37 19.12 -25.09
C GLY A 544 71.57 19.96 -25.55
N ASP A 545 71.49 21.29 -25.43
CA ASP A 545 72.58 22.21 -25.77
C ASP A 545 73.80 21.99 -24.83
N CYS A 546 73.58 21.79 -23.52
CA CYS A 546 74.62 21.45 -22.56
C CYS A 546 75.26 20.10 -22.86
N GLU A 547 74.49 19.07 -23.22
CA GLU A 547 75.07 17.79 -23.65
C GLU A 547 75.86 17.93 -24.95
N ALA A 548 75.39 18.75 -25.90
CA ALA A 548 76.14 19.03 -27.13
C ALA A 548 77.48 19.72 -26.82
N LEU A 549 77.50 20.69 -25.91
CA LEU A 549 78.70 21.35 -25.41
C LEU A 549 79.62 20.37 -24.65
N HIS A 550 79.04 19.48 -23.83
CA HIS A 550 79.81 18.49 -23.09
C HIS A 550 80.46 17.48 -24.03
N ARG A 551 79.74 17.06 -25.08
CA ARG A 551 80.29 16.23 -26.16
C ARG A 551 81.39 16.94 -26.92
N SER A 552 81.22 18.22 -27.26
CA SER A 552 82.26 19.00 -27.96
C SER A 552 83.52 19.18 -27.11
N MET A 553 83.39 19.50 -25.82
CA MET A 553 84.54 19.59 -24.91
C MET A 553 85.25 18.25 -24.72
N TYR A 554 84.51 17.14 -24.60
CA TYR A 554 85.13 15.82 -24.49
C TYR A 554 85.85 15.40 -25.77
N THR A 555 85.33 15.77 -26.95
CA THR A 555 86.03 15.52 -28.22
C THR A 555 87.28 16.39 -28.38
N GLU A 556 87.28 17.64 -27.89
CA GLU A 556 88.48 18.49 -27.88
C GLU A 556 89.52 18.04 -26.84
N LEU A 557 89.09 17.54 -25.66
CA LEU A 557 89.98 17.01 -24.63
C LEU A 557 90.57 15.63 -24.98
N GLN A 558 89.83 14.76 -25.69
CA GLN A 558 90.36 13.48 -26.18
C GLN A 558 91.41 13.65 -27.29
N GLN A 559 91.46 14.79 -27.99
CA GLN A 559 92.54 15.07 -28.93
C GLN A 559 93.84 15.55 -28.25
N LEU A 560 93.85 15.84 -26.95
CA LEU A 560 95.01 16.41 -26.26
C LEU A 560 95.91 15.43 -25.49
N VAL A 561 95.56 14.16 -25.27
CA VAL A 561 96.50 13.18 -24.67
C VAL A 561 96.27 11.73 -25.12
N LEU A 562 96.81 11.36 -26.28
CA LEU A 562 97.44 10.04 -26.48
C LEU A 562 98.91 10.30 -26.85
N GLY A 563 99.73 10.59 -25.85
CA GLY A 563 101.17 10.38 -25.97
C GLY A 563 101.50 8.92 -25.63
N PRO A 564 102.28 8.18 -26.44
CA PRO A 564 102.83 6.90 -26.01
C PRO A 564 104.25 7.08 -25.47
N GLN A 565 104.39 6.74 -24.18
CA GLN A 565 105.49 6.02 -23.52
C GLN A 565 106.95 6.37 -23.86
N GLN A 566 107.68 6.71 -22.80
CA GLN A 566 109.10 6.41 -22.64
C GLN A 566 109.39 4.92 -22.96
N GLN A 567 110.24 4.66 -23.97
CA GLN A 567 111.66 4.26 -23.82
C GLN A 567 112.15 3.31 -24.93
N SER A 568 113.21 3.73 -25.62
CA SER A 568 114.28 2.88 -26.17
C SER A 568 115.46 3.81 -26.55
N LEU A 569 116.76 3.68 -26.21
CA LEU A 569 117.55 2.90 -25.22
C LEU A 569 116.80 1.69 -24.62
N MET A 570 116.75 0.55 -25.29
CA MET A 570 117.73 -0.01 -26.23
C MET A 570 117.66 0.42 -27.70
N SER A 571 118.87 0.65 -28.24
CA SER A 571 119.37 0.99 -29.59
C SER A 571 118.93 2.31 -30.20
#